data_AF-A0A7V8NLY3-F1
#
_entry.id   AF-A0A7V8NLY3-F1
#
_cell.length_a   1.000
_cell.length_b   1.000
_cell.length_c   1.000
_cell.angle_alpha   90.00
_cell.angle_beta   90.00
_cell.angle_gamma   90.00
#
_symmetry.space_group_name_H-M   'P 1'
#
loop_
_entity.id
_entity.type
_entity.pdbx_description
1 polymer ?
#
loop_
_entity_poly.entity_id
_entity_poly.type
_entity_poly.pdbx_seq_one_letter_code
_entity_poly.pdbx_strand_id
1 'polypeptide(L)' 'LSFARKLVDQRGRVTDADVDHVRRAGYSDGEINEIVANVALSIFTNYFNHGAETEIDFPTAPNP' A
#
# COMPACT_ATOMS: atom_id res chain seq x y z
N LEU A 1 -4.00 0.77 -9.62
CA LEU A 1 -3.50 0.05 -8.44
C LEU A 1 -4.65 -0.41 -7.52
N SER A 2 -5.61 -1.19 -8.03
CA SER A 2 -6.81 -1.61 -7.26
C SER A 2 -6.49 -2.57 -6.11
N PHE A 3 -5.51 -3.46 -6.30
CA PHE A 3 -5.10 -4.43 -5.29
C PHE A 3 -4.50 -3.77 -4.03
N ALA A 4 -3.57 -2.82 -4.21
CA ALA A 4 -3.00 -2.06 -3.09
C ALA A 4 -4.07 -1.27 -2.31
N ARG A 5 -5.01 -0.64 -3.03
CA ARG A 5 -6.15 0.05 -2.41
C ARG A 5 -6.99 -0.93 -1.58
N LYS A 6 -7.29 -2.11 -2.12
CA LYS A 6 -8.04 -3.15 -1.41
C LYS A 6 -7.30 -3.67 -0.17
N LEU A 7 -5.98 -3.85 -0.23
CA LEU A 7 -5.17 -4.22 0.93
C LEU A 7 -5.33 -3.22 2.08
N VAL A 8 -5.29 -1.92 1.78
CA VAL A 8 -5.48 -0.86 2.78
C VAL A 8 -6.92 -0.88 3.32
N ASP A 9 -7.92 -0.84 2.43
CA ASP A 9 -9.33 -0.75 2.82
C ASP A 9 -9.80 -1.97 3.63
N GLN A 10 -9.28 -3.16 3.31
CA GLN A 10 -9.61 -4.43 3.99
C GLN A 10 -8.62 -4.81 5.10
N ARG A 11 -7.63 -3.96 5.40
CA ARG A 11 -6.60 -4.20 6.43
C ARG A 11 -5.91 -5.56 6.24
N GLY A 12 -5.49 -5.84 5.00
CA GLY A 12 -4.81 -7.07 4.61
C GLY A 12 -5.71 -8.29 4.39
N ARG A 13 -7.02 -8.21 4.66
CA ARG A 13 -7.97 -9.31 4.43
C ARG A 13 -8.38 -9.42 2.95
N VAL A 14 -7.42 -9.78 2.11
CA VAL A 14 -7.68 -10.12 0.70
C VAL A 14 -7.95 -11.62 0.55
N THR A 15 -8.71 -11.97 -0.48
CA THR A 15 -9.05 -13.37 -0.80
C THR A 15 -8.11 -13.94 -1.85
N ASP A 16 -8.06 -15.26 -1.99
CA ASP A 16 -7.32 -15.91 -3.08
C ASP A 16 -7.79 -15.42 -4.46
N ALA A 17 -9.09 -15.14 -4.62
CA ALA A 17 -9.66 -14.60 -5.85
C ALA A 17 -9.10 -13.21 -6.20
N ASP A 18 -8.75 -12.40 -5.19
CA ASP A 18 -8.12 -11.10 -5.40
C ASP A 18 -6.68 -11.25 -5.90
N VAL A 19 -5.93 -12.18 -5.30
CA VAL A 19 -4.57 -12.49 -5.72
C VAL A 19 -4.56 -13.06 -7.14
N ASP A 20 -5.48 -13.98 -7.45
CA ASP A 20 -5.61 -14.56 -8.77
C ASP A 20 -6.02 -13.55 -9.84
N HIS A 21 -6.80 -12.53 -9.47
CA HIS A 21 -7.12 -11.44 -10.39
C HIS A 21 -5.85 -10.67 -10.79
N VAL A 22 -4.94 -10.45 -9.85
CA VAL A 22 -3.65 -9.79 -10.13
C VAL A 22 -2.74 -10.71 -10.96
N ARG A 23 -2.68 -12.01 -10.65
CA ARG A 23 -1.95 -12.99 -11.48
C ARG A 23 -2.44 -13.01 -12.92
N ARG A 24 -3.77 -13.05 -13.12
CA ARG A 24 -4.38 -13.01 -14.47
C ARG A 24 -4.10 -11.72 -15.23
N ALA A 25 -3.75 -10.64 -14.53
CA ALA A 25 -3.30 -9.39 -15.14
C ALA A 25 -1.81 -9.43 -15.57
N GLY A 26 -1.12 -10.55 -15.37
CA GLY A 26 0.25 -10.78 -15.84
C GLY A 26 1.35 -10.59 -14.79
N TYR A 27 0.98 -10.29 -13.54
CA TYR A 27 1.95 -10.14 -12.46
C TYR A 27 2.41 -11.50 -11.93
N SER A 28 3.70 -11.61 -11.67
CA SER A 28 4.32 -12.71 -10.96
C SER A 28 4.00 -12.68 -9.46
N ASP A 29 4.18 -13.81 -8.78
CA ASP A 29 4.06 -13.87 -7.32
C ASP A 29 5.06 -12.94 -6.62
N GLY A 30 6.23 -12.72 -7.21
CA GLY A 30 7.24 -11.77 -6.71
C GLY A 30 6.72 -10.33 -6.73
N GLU A 31 6.17 -9.87 -7.85
CA GLU A 31 5.60 -8.53 -7.97
C GLU A 31 4.37 -8.33 -7.07
N ILE A 32 3.55 -9.38 -6.90
CA ILE A 32 2.42 -9.34 -5.94
C ILE A 32 2.95 -9.16 -4.52
N ASN A 33 4.00 -9.88 -4.15
CA ASN A 33 4.67 -9.72 -2.86
C ASN A 33 5.25 -8.31 -2.68
N GLU A 34 5.87 -7.74 -3.72
CA GLU A 34 6.37 -6.37 -3.69
C GLU A 34 5.25 -5.35 -3.45
N ILE A 35 4.07 -5.55 -4.03
CA ILE A 35 2.91 -4.68 -3.75
C ILE A 35 2.52 -4.77 -2.27
N VAL A 36 2.44 -5.98 -1.71
CA VAL A 36 2.10 -6.19 -0.29
C VAL A 36 3.16 -5.55 0.61
N ALA A 37 4.44 -5.77 0.32
CA ALA A 37 5.56 -5.21 1.07
C ALA A 37 5.55 -3.68 1.05
N ASN A 38 5.29 -3.07 -0.11
CA ASN A 38 5.19 -1.60 -0.22
C ASN A 38 4.01 -1.04 0.56
N VAL A 39 2.84 -1.71 0.54
CA VAL A 39 1.69 -1.29 1.35
C VAL A 39 2.01 -1.38 2.84
N ALA A 40 2.63 -2.48 3.29
CA ALA A 40 3.04 -2.65 4.67
C ALA A 40 4.06 -1.59 5.11
N LEU A 41 5.07 -1.32 4.29
CA LEU A 41 6.07 -0.28 4.54
C LEU A 41 5.43 1.10 4.63
N SER A 42 4.51 1.43 3.72
CA SER A 42 3.78 2.70 3.74
C SER A 42 2.93 2.86 4.99
N ILE A 43 2.23 1.81 5.44
CA ILE A 43 1.47 1.85 6.70
C ILE A 43 2.42 2.06 7.89
N PHE A 44 3.53 1.32 7.93
CA PHE A 44 4.54 1.45 8.98
C PHE A 44 5.08 2.88 9.08
N THR A 45 5.55 3.45 7.97
CA THR A 45 6.13 4.80 7.96
C THR A 45 5.09 5.87 8.29
N ASN A 46 3.86 5.75 7.78
CA ASN A 46 2.78 6.68 8.11
C ASN A 46 2.44 6.63 9.60
N TYR A 47 2.31 5.44 10.18
CA TYR A 47 1.96 5.30 11.60
C TYR A 47 3.10 5.76 12.49
N PHE A 48 4.34 5.45 12.11
CA PHE A 48 5.52 5.95 12.80
C PHE A 48 5.54 7.48 12.82
N ASN A 49 5.39 8.13 11.66
CA ASN A 49 5.40 9.60 11.56
C ASN A 49 4.25 10.24 12.34
N HIS A 50 3.05 9.66 12.29
CA HIS A 50 1.91 10.14 13.08
C HIS A 50 2.14 10.01 14.58
N GLY A 51 2.68 8.87 15.04
CA GLY A 51 2.96 8.63 16.46
C GLY A 51 4.12 9.46 17.00
N ALA A 52 5.09 9.80 16.15
CA ALA A 52 6.23 10.63 16.51
C ALA A 52 5.98 12.14 16.34
N GLU A 53 4.77 12.56 15.92
CA GLU A 53 4.43 13.95 15.59
C GLU A 53 5.49 14.60 14.68
N THR A 54 6.00 13.84 13.70
CA THR A 54 7.12 14.29 12.87
C THR A 54 6.73 15.54 12.07
N GLU A 55 7.50 16.62 12.24
CA GLU A 55 7.29 17.86 11.49
C GLU A 55 7.52 17.63 9.99
N ILE A 56 6.66 18.23 9.17
CA ILE A 56 6.74 18.15 7.71
C ILE A 56 7.90 19.05 7.24
N ASP A 57 9.03 18.45 6.86
CA ASP A 57 10.22 19.14 6.35
C ASP A 57 10.26 19.17 4.81
N PHE A 58 9.09 19.38 4.18
CA PHE A 58 8.98 19.49 2.72
C PHE A 58 7.90 20.49 2.30
N PRO A 59 8.02 21.09 1.10
CA PRO A 59 7.06 22.07 0.62
C PRO A 59 5.65 21.48 0.57
N THR A 60 4.66 22.24 1.06
CA THR A 60 3.25 21.89 0.89
C THR A 60 2.92 21.76 -0.60
N ALA A 61 2.16 20.73 -0.95
CA ALA A 61 1.66 20.57 -2.31
C ALA A 61 0.87 21.84 -2.73
N PRO A 62 0.94 22.25 -4.01
CA PRO A 62 0.18 23.39 -4.50
C PRO A 62 -1.31 23.20 -4.22
N ASN A 63 -1.97 24.25 -3.72
CA ASN A 63 -3.42 24.24 -3.57
C ASN A 63 -4.05 24.16 -4.98
N PRO A 64 -5.06 23.30 -5.21
CA PRO A 64 -5.68 23.12 -6.52
C PRO A 64 -6.45 24.36 -7.01
#